data_AF-A0A8S3D0K9-F1
#
_entry.id   AF-A0A8S3D0K9-F1
#
_cell.length_a   1.000
_cell.length_b   1.000
_cell.length_c   1.000
_cell.angle_alpha   90.00
_cell.angle_beta   90.00
_cell.angle_gamma   90.00
#
_symmetry.space_group_name_H-M   'P 1'
#
loop_
_entity.id
_entity.type
_entity.pdbx_description
1 polymer ?
#
loop_
_entity_poly.entity_id
_entity_poly.type
_entity_poly.pdbx_seq_one_letter_code
_entity_poly.pdbx_strand_id
1 'polypeptide(L)'
;MLIHKKLLSITQTRKLINILGSFLPAIFVLGLTFMTCQYRYTAVILLTIGVGLTGCCFGGGFTLVPNDIAPAHAGIIFGISNTFATIPGIISPYVVGALTEKGPNNWSIIFFLCTIIYIIGLIMFLLFGSSELQPWAIKQVENNVLYDDLLSKQNNETTEKILSLGN
;
A
#
# COMPACT_ATOMS: atom_id res chain seq x y z
N MET A 1 2.62 -14.84 11.34
CA MET A 1 3.42 -15.99 11.84
C MET A 1 4.93 -15.85 11.59
N LEU A 2 5.40 -15.30 10.45
CA LEU A 2 6.85 -15.06 10.19
C LEU A 2 7.48 -13.91 11.01
N ILE A 3 6.72 -12.86 11.32
CA ILE A 3 7.19 -11.71 12.15
C ILE A 3 7.52 -12.15 13.58
N HIS A 4 6.82 -13.17 14.08
CA HIS A 4 6.98 -13.69 15.44
C HIS A 4 8.30 -14.46 15.67
N LYS A 5 9.01 -14.82 14.59
CA LYS A 5 10.27 -15.57 14.67
C LYS A 5 11.54 -14.71 14.51
N LYS A 6 11.44 -13.38 14.37
CA LYS A 6 12.59 -12.44 14.23
C LYS A 6 13.63 -12.76 13.13
N LEU A 7 13.30 -13.63 12.16
CA LEU A 7 14.25 -14.09 11.13
C LEU A 7 14.44 -13.07 9.98
N LEU A 8 13.50 -12.15 9.77
CA LEU A 8 13.56 -11.11 8.74
C LEU A 8 13.05 -9.78 9.31
N SER A 9 13.70 -8.67 8.93
CA SER A 9 13.19 -7.33 9.25
C SER A 9 11.80 -7.16 8.60
N ILE A 10 10.90 -6.43 9.26
CA ILE A 10 9.55 -6.13 8.75
C ILE A 10 9.69 -5.53 7.34
N THR A 11 10.63 -4.61 7.16
CA THR A 11 10.99 -4.01 5.86
C THR A 11 11.35 -5.04 4.78
N GLN A 12 12.15 -6.05 5.09
CA GLN A 12 12.55 -7.08 4.12
C GLN A 12 11.37 -7.97 3.72
N THR A 13 10.50 -8.30 4.68
CA THR A 13 9.29 -9.08 4.42
C THR A 13 8.33 -8.29 3.54
N ARG A 14 8.14 -6.99 3.80
CA ARG A 14 7.33 -6.10 2.95
C ARG A 14 7.91 -5.98 1.55
N LYS A 15 9.23 -5.80 1.41
CA LYS A 15 9.91 -5.77 0.10
C LYS A 15 9.72 -7.07 -0.68
N LEU A 16 9.88 -8.23 -0.05
CA LEU A 16 9.69 -9.52 -0.71
C LEU A 16 8.25 -9.71 -1.20
N ILE A 17 7.25 -9.38 -0.37
CA ILE A 17 5.84 -9.47 -0.76
C ILE A 17 5.53 -8.49 -1.89
N ASN A 18 6.11 -7.28 -1.86
CA ASN A 18 5.88 -6.30 -2.92
C ASN A 18 6.58 -6.69 -4.24
N ILE A 19 7.75 -7.35 -4.17
CA ILE A 19 8.38 -7.99 -5.33
C ILE A 19 7.42 -9.04 -5.90
N LEU A 20 6.96 -9.99 -5.09
CA LEU A 20 6.08 -11.06 -5.58
C LEU A 20 4.78 -10.51 -6.16
N GLY A 21 4.17 -9.51 -5.51
CA GLY A 21 2.90 -8.93 -5.93
C GLY A 21 2.98 -7.88 -7.03
N SER A 22 4.17 -7.40 -7.42
CA SER A 22 4.34 -6.42 -8.52
C SER A 22 5.19 -6.95 -9.68
N PHE A 23 6.22 -7.74 -9.40
CA PHE A 23 7.09 -8.35 -10.43
C PHE A 23 6.35 -9.44 -11.21
N LEU A 24 5.61 -10.29 -10.52
CA LEU A 24 4.90 -11.39 -11.15
C LEU A 24 3.77 -10.90 -12.08
N PRO A 25 2.93 -9.92 -11.68
CA PRO A 25 2.01 -9.27 -12.60
C PRO A 25 2.71 -8.57 -13.78
N ALA A 26 3.87 -7.95 -13.57
CA ALA A 26 4.63 -7.31 -14.65
C ALA A 26 5.06 -8.31 -15.73
N ILE A 27 5.49 -9.51 -15.34
CA ILE A 27 5.82 -10.60 -16.27
C ILE A 27 4.58 -11.03 -17.05
N PHE A 28 3.45 -11.21 -16.37
CA PHE A 28 2.21 -11.61 -17.03
C PHE A 28 1.70 -10.56 -18.03
N VAL A 29 1.73 -9.28 -17.66
CA VAL A 29 1.36 -8.17 -18.55
C VAL A 29 2.35 -8.02 -19.71
N LEU A 30 3.64 -8.28 -19.50
CA LEU A 30 4.62 -8.33 -20.59
C LEU A 30 4.34 -9.50 -21.53
N GLY A 31 3.92 -10.66 -21.01
CA GLY A 31 3.47 -11.77 -21.87
C GLY A 31 2.28 -11.39 -22.76
N LEU A 32 1.39 -10.53 -22.27
CA LEU A 32 0.26 -10.00 -23.04
C LEU A 32 0.68 -9.11 -24.22
N THR A 33 1.83 -8.44 -24.17
CA THR A 33 2.26 -7.56 -25.28
C THR A 33 2.49 -8.33 -26.58
N PHE A 34 2.85 -9.61 -26.48
CA PHE A 34 3.13 -10.50 -27.61
C PHE A 34 1.94 -11.34 -28.05
N MET A 35 0.81 -11.27 -27.35
CA MET A 35 -0.39 -12.07 -27.63
C MET A 35 -1.26 -11.42 -28.70
N THR A 36 -1.52 -12.14 -29.78
CA THR A 36 -2.42 -11.72 -30.87
C THR A 36 -3.88 -12.13 -30.61
N CYS A 37 -4.83 -11.55 -31.35
CA CYS A 37 -6.28 -11.80 -31.23
C CYS A 37 -6.70 -13.28 -31.31
N GLN A 38 -5.86 -14.16 -31.88
CA GLN A 38 -6.12 -15.61 -31.94
C GLN A 38 -6.09 -16.29 -30.56
N TYR A 39 -5.34 -15.74 -29.59
CA TYR A 39 -5.17 -16.32 -28.25
C TYR A 39 -5.97 -15.60 -27.16
N ARG A 40 -7.11 -15.01 -27.52
CA ARG A 40 -7.92 -14.15 -26.63
C ARG A 40 -8.26 -14.80 -25.27
N TYR A 41 -8.57 -16.10 -25.25
CA TYR A 41 -8.92 -16.80 -24.01
C TYR A 41 -7.71 -16.95 -23.07
N THR A 42 -6.56 -17.30 -23.63
CA THR A 42 -5.30 -17.38 -22.88
C THR A 42 -4.89 -16.00 -22.34
N ALA A 43 -5.06 -14.94 -23.12
CA ALA A 43 -4.77 -13.57 -22.68
C ALA A 43 -5.63 -13.15 -21.48
N VAL A 44 -6.93 -13.46 -21.49
CA VAL A 44 -7.84 -13.15 -20.37
C VAL A 44 -7.48 -13.95 -19.11
N ILE A 45 -7.15 -15.24 -19.24
CA ILE A 45 -6.71 -16.06 -18.10
C ILE A 45 -5.42 -15.50 -17.50
N LEU A 46 -4.44 -15.16 -18.34
CA LEU A 46 -3.15 -14.63 -17.90
C LEU A 46 -3.30 -13.27 -17.21
N LEU A 47 -4.14 -12.40 -17.76
CA LEU A 47 -4.48 -11.11 -17.15
C LEU A 47 -5.18 -11.31 -15.82
N THR A 48 -6.14 -12.24 -15.74
CA THR A 48 -6.90 -12.50 -14.51
C THR A 48 -5.99 -12.99 -13.39
N ILE A 49 -5.08 -13.93 -13.69
CA ILE A 49 -4.08 -14.42 -12.73
C ILE A 49 -3.12 -13.29 -12.34
N GLY A 50 -2.60 -12.53 -13.31
CA GLY A 50 -1.70 -11.41 -13.07
C GLY A 50 -2.32 -10.34 -12.16
N VAL A 51 -3.54 -9.88 -12.46
CA VAL A 51 -4.27 -8.92 -11.63
C VAL A 51 -4.61 -9.53 -10.27
N GLY A 52 -5.02 -10.80 -10.21
CA GLY A 52 -5.31 -11.49 -8.95
C GLY A 52 -4.11 -11.51 -7.99
N LEU A 53 -2.91 -11.69 -8.52
CA LEU A 53 -1.67 -11.69 -7.74
C LEU A 53 -1.30 -10.30 -7.19
N THR A 54 -1.75 -9.21 -7.80
CA THR A 54 -1.61 -7.87 -7.20
C THR A 54 -2.34 -7.77 -5.86
N GLY A 55 -3.34 -8.62 -5.61
CA GLY A 55 -4.04 -8.75 -4.33
C GLY A 55 -3.10 -9.06 -3.16
N CYS A 56 -1.98 -9.75 -3.41
CA CYS A 56 -0.98 -10.03 -2.38
C CYS A 56 -0.33 -8.74 -1.83
N CYS A 57 -0.20 -7.68 -2.63
CA CYS A 57 0.30 -6.38 -2.18
C CYS A 57 -0.61 -5.73 -1.14
N PHE A 58 -1.94 -5.91 -1.27
CA PHE A 58 -2.91 -5.36 -0.33
C PHE A 58 -2.90 -6.09 1.02
N GLY A 59 -2.72 -7.41 1.02
CA GLY A 59 -2.73 -8.23 2.23
C GLY A 59 -1.42 -8.25 3.02
N GLY A 60 -0.29 -7.90 2.40
CA GLY A 60 1.02 -8.06 3.05
C GLY A 60 2.14 -7.12 2.58
N GLY A 61 1.90 -6.30 1.55
CA GLY A 61 2.88 -5.44 0.91
C GLY A 61 2.81 -3.99 1.38
N PHE A 62 2.79 -3.05 0.44
CA PHE A 62 2.91 -1.61 0.73
C PHE A 62 1.75 -1.04 1.58
N THR A 63 0.55 -1.62 1.50
CA THR A 63 -0.64 -1.13 2.22
C THR A 63 -0.46 -1.16 3.75
N LEU A 64 0.37 -2.09 4.25
CA LEU A 64 0.65 -2.21 5.68
C LEU A 64 1.80 -1.30 6.15
N VAL A 65 2.56 -0.71 5.23
CA VAL A 65 3.73 0.12 5.55
C VAL A 65 3.38 1.34 6.40
N PRO A 66 2.31 2.11 6.12
CA PRO A 66 1.90 3.23 7.00
C PRO A 66 1.56 2.78 8.42
N ASN A 67 0.94 1.61 8.56
CA ASN A 67 0.62 1.03 9.85
C ASN A 67 1.87 0.56 10.61
N ASP A 68 2.87 0.04 9.90
CA ASP A 68 4.14 -0.37 10.48
C ASP A 68 5.02 0.85 10.88
N ILE A 69 4.94 1.96 10.14
CA ILE A 69 5.71 3.20 10.37
C ILE A 69 5.15 4.06 11.50
N ALA A 70 3.83 4.29 11.50
CA ALA A 70 3.16 5.21 12.43
C ALA A 70 1.68 4.84 12.58
N PRO A 71 1.34 3.87 13.45
CA PRO A 71 -0.04 3.36 13.57
C PRO A 71 -1.06 4.45 13.92
N ALA A 72 -0.68 5.43 14.76
CA ALA A 72 -1.54 6.57 15.11
C ALA A 72 -1.85 7.52 13.93
N HIS A 73 -0.99 7.55 12.90
CA HIS A 73 -1.13 8.42 11.73
C HIS A 73 -1.37 7.65 10.43
N ALA A 74 -1.54 6.33 10.51
CA ALA A 74 -1.62 5.45 9.34
C ALA A 74 -2.74 5.89 8.38
N GLY A 75 -3.90 6.30 8.92
CA GLY A 75 -5.02 6.79 8.11
C GLY A 75 -4.72 8.07 7.33
N ILE A 76 -3.99 9.02 7.92
CA ILE A 76 -3.61 10.28 7.26
C ILE A 76 -2.58 10.00 6.15
N ILE A 77 -1.55 9.22 6.46
CA ILE A 77 -0.51 8.83 5.49
C ILE A 77 -1.14 8.08 4.32
N PHE A 78 -2.05 7.15 4.60
CA PHE A 78 -2.77 6.40 3.58
C PHE A 78 -3.69 7.31 2.74
N GLY A 79 -4.38 8.26 3.38
CA GLY A 79 -5.23 9.25 2.71
C GLY A 79 -4.45 10.11 1.72
N ILE A 80 -3.32 10.68 2.16
CA ILE A 80 -2.42 11.46 1.29
C ILE A 80 -1.92 10.61 0.12
N SER A 81 -1.49 9.38 0.39
CA SER A 81 -1.02 8.46 -0.64
C SER A 81 -2.11 8.16 -1.68
N ASN A 82 -3.36 7.98 -1.23
CA ASN A 82 -4.49 7.76 -2.12
C ASN A 82 -4.80 8.96 -3.01
N THR A 83 -4.64 10.20 -2.50
CA THR A 83 -4.78 11.42 -3.31
C THR A 83 -3.77 11.49 -4.45
N PHE A 84 -2.52 11.07 -4.22
CA PHE A 84 -1.55 10.98 -5.31
C PHE A 84 -1.86 9.81 -6.26
N ALA A 85 -2.41 8.71 -5.75
CA ALA A 85 -2.78 7.54 -6.56
C ALA A 85 -3.99 7.80 -7.49
N THR A 86 -4.90 8.72 -7.14
CA THR A 86 -6.06 9.05 -7.99
C THR A 86 -5.67 9.84 -9.24
N ILE A 87 -4.57 10.61 -9.23
CA ILE A 87 -4.15 11.41 -10.39
C ILE A 87 -3.84 10.52 -11.63
N PRO A 88 -2.96 9.49 -11.53
CA PRO A 88 -2.79 8.53 -12.63
C PRO A 88 -4.08 7.80 -13.01
N GLY A 89 -4.94 7.51 -12.02
CA GLY A 89 -6.24 6.89 -12.25
C GLY A 89 -7.11 7.71 -13.20
N ILE A 90 -7.16 9.02 -13.00
CA ILE A 90 -7.90 9.96 -13.87
C ILE A 90 -7.27 10.05 -15.26
N ILE A 91 -5.94 10.09 -15.36
CA ILE A 91 -5.21 10.29 -16.63
C ILE A 91 -5.23 9.02 -17.49
N SER A 92 -5.19 7.83 -16.87
CA SER A 92 -5.07 6.54 -17.55
C SER A 92 -6.11 6.28 -18.67
N PRO A 93 -7.43 6.51 -18.51
CA PRO A 93 -8.40 6.26 -19.57
C PRO A 93 -8.20 7.18 -20.79
N TYR A 94 -7.74 8.42 -20.60
CA TYR A 94 -7.45 9.33 -21.71
C TYR A 94 -6.29 8.82 -22.55
N VAL A 95 -5.22 8.34 -21.91
CA VAL A 95 -4.05 7.75 -22.58
C VAL A 95 -4.44 6.47 -23.31
N VAL A 96 -5.19 5.58 -22.65
CA VAL A 96 -5.69 4.33 -23.26
C VAL A 96 -6.59 4.63 -24.47
N GLY A 97 -7.49 5.61 -24.35
CA GLY A 97 -8.37 6.02 -25.45
C GLY A 97 -7.57 6.48 -26.67
N ALA A 98 -6.67 7.45 -26.48
CA ALA A 98 -5.84 8.00 -27.56
C ALA A 98 -4.96 6.94 -28.26
N LEU A 99 -4.46 5.96 -27.52
CA LEU A 99 -3.65 4.87 -28.09
C LEU A 99 -4.49 3.84 -28.85
N THR A 100 -5.74 3.62 -28.43
CA THR A 100 -6.64 2.60 -29.01
C THR A 100 -7.40 3.11 -30.24
N GLU A 101 -7.49 4.41 -30.45
CA GLU A 101 -8.20 5.03 -31.60
C GLU A 101 -7.74 4.50 -32.97
N LYS A 102 -6.47 4.11 -33.12
CA LYS A 102 -5.91 3.65 -34.41
C LYS A 102 -6.09 2.13 -34.66
N GLY A 103 -6.82 1.42 -33.79
CA GLY A 103 -7.22 0.02 -33.99
C GLY A 103 -6.72 -0.97 -32.93
N PRO A 104 -7.23 -2.22 -32.93
CA PRO A 104 -7.00 -3.22 -31.89
C PRO A 104 -5.55 -3.74 -31.79
N ASN A 105 -4.70 -3.48 -32.79
CA ASN A 105 -3.30 -3.89 -32.73
C ASN A 105 -2.43 -3.01 -31.80
N ASN A 106 -2.94 -1.87 -31.31
CA ASN A 106 -2.18 -0.98 -30.44
C ASN A 106 -2.24 -1.36 -28.95
N TRP A 107 -3.04 -2.35 -28.56
CA TRP A 107 -3.12 -2.80 -27.18
C TRP A 107 -1.77 -3.29 -26.62
N SER A 108 -0.88 -3.81 -27.48
CA SER A 108 0.48 -4.18 -27.10
C SER A 108 1.28 -3.00 -26.54
N ILE A 109 1.07 -1.78 -27.05
CA ILE A 109 1.75 -0.57 -26.55
C ILE A 109 1.26 -0.23 -25.15
N ILE A 110 -0.04 -0.38 -24.89
CA ILE A 110 -0.64 -0.14 -23.58
C ILE A 110 -0.11 -1.14 -22.55
N PHE A 111 -0.10 -2.43 -22.89
CA PHE A 111 0.45 -3.45 -21.98
C PHE A 111 1.94 -3.23 -21.70
N PHE A 112 2.71 -2.81 -22.71
CA PHE A 112 4.13 -2.49 -22.53
C PHE A 112 4.32 -1.29 -21.58
N LEU A 113 3.51 -0.24 -21.74
CA LEU A 113 3.52 0.91 -20.83
C LEU A 113 3.17 0.50 -19.39
N CYS A 114 2.16 -0.35 -19.20
CA CYS A 114 1.80 -0.90 -17.89
C CYS A 114 2.98 -1.66 -17.25
N THR A 115 3.67 -2.52 -18.01
CA THR A 115 4.85 -3.24 -17.52
C THR A 115 5.95 -2.28 -17.05
N ILE A 116 6.25 -1.22 -17.83
CA ILE A 116 7.24 -0.20 -17.44
C ILE A 116 6.84 0.46 -16.11
N ILE A 117 5.58 0.85 -15.95
CA ILE A 117 5.08 1.48 -14.74
C ILE A 117 5.22 0.54 -13.52
N TYR A 118 4.89 -0.75 -13.68
CA TYR A 118 5.09 -1.75 -12.62
C TYR A 118 6.56 -1.88 -12.21
N ILE A 119 7.49 -1.94 -13.17
CA ILE A 119 8.92 -2.08 -12.90
C ILE A 119 9.47 -0.83 -12.22
N ILE A 120 9.15 0.36 -12.71
CA ILE A 120 9.61 1.63 -12.10
C ILE A 120 9.06 1.75 -10.68
N GLY A 121 7.77 1.47 -10.46
CA GLY A 121 7.16 1.48 -9.15
C GLY A 121 7.83 0.50 -8.18
N LEU A 122 8.14 -0.72 -8.66
CA LEU A 122 8.86 -1.72 -7.88
C LEU A 122 10.27 -1.23 -7.50
N ILE A 123 11.04 -0.69 -8.46
CA ILE A 123 12.40 -0.18 -8.22
C ILE A 123 12.37 0.95 -7.18
N MET A 124 11.45 1.91 -7.34
CA MET A 124 11.28 3.01 -6.40
C MET A 124 10.98 2.50 -4.98
N PHE A 125 10.08 1.52 -4.85
CA PHE A 125 9.79 0.92 -3.56
C PHE A 125 10.98 0.14 -2.97
N LEU A 126 11.78 -0.52 -3.79
CA LEU A 126 12.96 -1.25 -3.33
C LEU A 126 14.07 -0.32 -2.83
N LEU A 127 14.28 0.81 -3.50
CA LEU A 127 15.30 1.80 -3.15
C LEU A 127 14.90 2.61 -1.91
N PHE A 128 13.67 3.13 -1.87
CA PHE A 128 13.24 4.09 -0.85
C PHE A 128 12.32 3.51 0.24
N GLY A 129 11.70 2.36 -0.01
CA GLY A 129 10.77 1.76 0.93
C GLY A 129 11.44 1.30 2.22
N SER A 130 10.91 1.76 3.36
CA SER A 130 11.21 1.26 4.70
C SER A 130 9.92 1.02 5.46
N SER A 131 9.92 0.11 6.43
CA SER A 131 8.76 -0.25 7.25
C SER A 131 9.13 -0.33 8.73
N GLU A 132 10.03 0.56 9.15
CA GLU A 132 10.46 0.69 10.54
C GLU A 132 9.64 1.75 11.27
N LEU A 133 9.28 1.43 12.51
CA LEU A 133 8.53 2.32 13.39
C LEU A 133 9.33 3.60 13.62
N GLN A 134 8.72 4.74 13.34
CA GLN A 134 9.42 6.02 13.42
C GLN A 134 9.44 6.57 14.85
N PRO A 135 10.54 7.19 15.32
CA PRO A 135 10.66 7.67 16.70
C PRO A 135 9.60 8.73 17.09
N TRP A 136 9.20 9.56 16.14
CA TRP A 136 8.17 10.58 16.36
C TRP A 136 6.78 9.98 16.61
N ALA A 137 6.51 8.78 16.08
CA ALA A 137 5.27 8.08 16.33
C ALA A 137 5.21 7.52 17.76
N ILE A 138 6.36 7.09 18.31
CA ILE A 138 6.47 6.58 19.70
C ILE A 138 6.20 7.71 20.70
N LYS A 139 6.83 8.88 20.49
CA LYS A 139 6.69 10.04 21.38
C LYS A 139 5.23 10.49 21.53
N GLN A 140 4.44 10.37 20.47
CA GLN A 140 3.03 10.75 20.53
C GLN A 140 2.18 9.73 21.31
N VAL A 141 2.45 8.43 21.16
CA VAL A 141 1.78 7.39 21.97
C VAL A 141 2.08 7.61 23.45
N GLU A 142 3.33 7.89 23.81
CA GLU A 142 3.74 8.20 25.18
C GLU A 142 3.04 9.45 25.73
N ASN A 143 2.96 10.53 24.94
CA ASN A 143 2.23 11.75 25.31
C ASN A 143 0.73 11.50 25.53
N ASN A 144 0.09 10.70 24.68
CA ASN A 144 -1.33 10.39 24.80
C ASN A 144 -1.62 9.59 26.08
N VAL A 145 -0.82 8.57 26.38
CA VAL A 145 -0.95 7.78 27.62
C VAL A 145 -0.72 8.66 28.84
N LEU A 146 0.31 9.52 28.82
CA LEU A 146 0.58 10.45 29.91
C LEU A 146 -0.60 11.42 30.14
N TYR A 147 -1.20 11.93 29.06
CA TYR A 147 -2.37 12.81 29.15
C TYR A 147 -3.59 12.11 29.75
N ASP A 148 -3.89 10.88 29.32
CA ASP A 148 -4.99 10.07 29.87
C ASP A 148 -4.80 9.77 31.36
N ASP A 149 -3.57 9.45 31.77
CA ASP A 149 -3.21 9.24 33.17
C ASP A 149 -3.42 10.52 34.01
N LEU A 150 -3.05 11.69 33.48
CA LEU A 150 -3.26 12.98 34.15
C LEU A 150 -4.75 13.32 34.31
N LEU A 151 -5.55 13.07 33.27
CA LEU A 151 -7.00 13.28 33.34
C LEU A 151 -7.68 12.35 34.35
N SER A 152 -7.27 11.08 34.42
CA SER A 152 -7.82 10.13 35.38
C SER A 152 -7.56 10.55 36.83
N LYS A 153 -6.35 11.04 37.13
CA LYS A 153 -6.00 11.57 38.44
C LYS A 153 -6.81 12.81 38.80
N GLN A 154 -6.93 13.76 37.88
CA GLN A 154 -7.67 15.00 38.12
C GLN A 154 -9.18 14.74 38.39
N ASN A 155 -9.77 13.78 37.67
CA ASN A 155 -11.16 13.37 37.89
C ASN A 155 -11.34 12.71 39.27
N ASN A 156 -10.40 11.87 39.70
CA ASN A 156 -10.46 11.24 41.01
C ASN A 156 -10.37 12.28 42.15
N GLU A 157 -9.42 13.22 42.07
CA GLU A 157 -9.29 14.31 43.05
C GLU A 157 -10.53 15.20 43.11
N THR A 158 -11.15 15.47 41.96
CA THR A 158 -12.39 16.26 41.90
C THR A 158 -13.56 15.50 42.54
N THR A 159 -13.63 14.20 42.32
CA THR A 159 -14.67 13.33 42.90
C THR A 159 -14.54 13.24 44.42
N GLU A 160 -13.32 13.08 44.94
CA GLU A 160 -13.06 13.08 46.39
C GLU A 160 -13.42 14.40 47.07
N LYS A 161 -13.11 15.54 46.42
CA LYS A 161 -13.52 16.87 46.93
C LYS A 161 -15.03 17.02 47.01
N ILE A 162 -15.77 16.56 46.02
CA ILE A 162 -17.25 16.63 46.02
C ILE A 162 -17.83 15.78 47.15
N LEU A 163 -17.31 14.56 47.36
CA LEU A 163 -17.75 13.68 48.45
C LEU A 163 -17.49 14.27 49.85
N SER A 164 -16.39 15.03 50.01
CA SER A 164 -16.07 15.69 51.28
C SER A 164 -16.94 16.89 51.63
N LEU A 165 -17.63 17.50 50.65
CA LEU A 165 -18.52 18.65 50.85
C LEU A 165 -19.99 18.26 51.08
N GLY A 166 -20.33 16.99 50.86
CA GLY A 166 -21.69 16.45 51.01
C GLY A 166 -22.00 15.81 52.36
N ASN A 167 -21.02 15.75 53.27
CA ASN A 167 -21.16 15.30 54.68
C ASN A 167 -21.00 16.50 55.63
#